data_AF-A0A924YNI1-F1
#
_entry.id   AF-A0A924YNI1-F1
#
_cell.length_a   1.000
_cell.length_b   1.000
_cell.length_c   1.000
_cell.angle_alpha   90.00
_cell.angle_beta   90.00
_cell.angle_gamma   90.00
#
_symmetry.space_group_name_H-M   'P 1'
#
loop_
_entity.id
_entity.type
_entity.pdbx_description
1 polymer ?
#
loop_
_entity_poly.entity_id
_entity_poly.type
_entity_poly.pdbx_seq_one_letter_code
_entity_poly.pdbx_strand_id
1 'polypeptide(L)'
;MSAEVEISMNKAGPRDPFNNNSYGTLVDSDYKRVTLPILDVDDFNERIIRSYEDGSAEEHLPADLSVARSIIPAGTATLRDFSYIAPDIPEYKPSNCTGCMDCVTLCPDTAILGKVMGESEFNRKLEAIADAAERESFRQQWSKPRKYYEQPAKKIGEGGLFAIIIDPSKCKGCAECVTVCDDDALFMIPKTEQVMTTVRKNHRFFKEIGPSDNRYVNDNFLIDMMLK
;
A
#
# COMPACT_ATOMS: atom_id res chain seq x y z
N MET A 1 0.58 15.23 34.68
CA MET A 1 1.03 14.42 33.53
C MET A 1 0.37 15.02 32.32
N SER A 2 1.13 15.66 31.43
CA SER A 2 0.59 16.15 30.16
C SER A 2 0.01 14.94 29.44
N ALA A 3 -1.28 15.00 29.08
CA ALA A 3 -1.82 14.06 28.11
C ALA A 3 -0.98 14.24 26.85
N GLU A 4 -0.08 13.28 26.57
CA GLU A 4 0.50 13.17 25.25
C GLU A 4 -0.68 13.11 24.30
N VAL A 5 -0.74 14.04 23.35
CA VAL A 5 -1.77 14.03 22.32
C VAL A 5 -1.57 12.72 21.56
N GLU A 6 -2.43 11.74 21.81
CA GLU A 6 -2.35 10.45 21.14
C GLU A 6 -2.44 10.68 19.63
N ILE A 7 -1.31 10.44 18.96
CA ILE A 7 -1.20 10.57 17.52
C ILE A 7 -2.05 9.46 16.92
N SER A 8 -3.07 9.84 16.13
CA SER A 8 -4.00 8.91 15.49
C SER A 8 -3.29 7.74 14.81
N MET A 9 -3.87 6.54 14.88
CA MET A 9 -3.38 5.35 14.18
C MET A 9 -3.37 5.51 12.66
N ASN A 10 -4.10 6.50 12.12
CA ASN A 10 -4.09 6.88 10.71
C ASN A 10 -2.98 7.88 10.34
N LYS A 11 -2.05 8.16 11.27
CA LYS A 11 -0.94 9.10 11.12
C LYS A 11 0.40 8.43 11.39
N ALA A 12 1.48 9.05 10.90
CA ALA A 12 2.84 8.59 11.13
C ALA A 12 3.13 8.48 12.64
N GLY A 13 3.86 7.43 13.02
CA GLY A 13 4.25 7.19 14.41
C GLY A 13 5.64 6.56 14.50
N PRO A 14 6.14 6.28 15.72
CA PRO A 14 7.48 5.73 15.91
C PRO A 14 7.74 4.39 15.18
N ARG A 15 6.72 3.53 15.07
CA ARG A 15 6.81 2.23 14.36
C ARG A 15 6.61 2.34 12.85
N ASP A 16 5.97 3.41 12.38
CA ASP A 16 5.69 3.68 10.98
C ASP A 16 5.89 5.17 10.66
N PRO A 17 7.15 5.61 10.55
CA PRO A 17 7.48 7.03 10.39
C PRO A 17 7.01 7.61 9.05
N PHE A 18 6.67 6.77 8.09
CA PHE A 18 6.19 7.18 6.76
C PHE A 18 4.66 7.13 6.64
N ASN A 19 3.91 6.72 7.68
CA ASN A 19 2.45 6.55 7.59
C ASN A 19 2.01 5.61 6.46
N ASN A 20 2.64 4.44 6.36
CA ASN A 20 2.27 3.37 5.43
C ASN A 20 1.05 2.57 5.87
N ASN A 21 0.82 2.42 7.18
CA ASN A 21 -0.31 1.70 7.80
C ASN A 21 -1.59 2.56 7.87
N SER A 22 -1.65 3.65 7.11
CA SER A 22 -2.81 4.52 7.03
C SER A 22 -3.97 3.85 6.29
N TYR A 23 -5.18 4.30 6.61
CA TYR A 23 -6.42 3.90 5.98
C TYR A 23 -6.44 4.29 4.50
N GLY A 24 -6.93 3.37 3.66
CA GLY A 24 -6.88 3.47 2.20
C GLY A 24 -5.67 2.73 1.61
N THR A 25 -5.93 1.93 0.57
CA THR A 25 -4.96 0.98 0.01
C THR A 25 -4.06 1.63 -1.05
N LEU A 26 -4.65 2.20 -2.11
CA LEU A 26 -3.88 2.83 -3.21
C LEU A 26 -3.52 4.29 -2.95
N VAL A 27 -4.28 4.95 -2.09
CA VAL A 27 -4.14 6.35 -1.65
C VAL A 27 -4.60 6.44 -0.20
N ASP A 28 -4.10 7.43 0.54
CA ASP A 28 -4.59 7.69 1.88
C ASP A 28 -6.03 8.20 1.84
N SER A 29 -6.80 7.83 2.87
CA SER A 29 -8.15 8.31 3.09
C SER A 29 -8.41 8.41 4.59
N ASP A 30 -9.34 9.29 4.97
CA ASP A 30 -9.84 9.30 6.34
C ASP A 30 -10.77 8.11 6.58
N TYR A 31 -10.93 7.74 7.85
CA TYR A 31 -11.92 6.73 8.24
C TYR A 31 -13.30 7.12 7.72
N LYS A 32 -14.02 6.15 7.13
CA LYS A 32 -15.42 6.33 6.78
C LYS A 32 -16.23 6.30 8.07
N ARG A 33 -16.49 7.49 8.63
CA ARG A 33 -17.24 7.64 9.87
C ARG A 33 -18.68 7.20 9.67
N VAL A 34 -19.17 6.40 10.61
CA VAL A 34 -20.58 6.05 10.73
C VAL A 34 -21.01 6.36 12.14
N THR A 35 -22.04 7.18 12.31
CA THR A 35 -22.64 7.41 13.62
C THR A 35 -23.62 6.29 13.90
N LEU A 36 -23.15 5.28 14.63
CA LEU A 36 -23.99 4.19 15.10
C LEU A 36 -24.16 4.32 16.62
N PRO A 37 -25.37 4.08 17.18
CA PRO A 37 -25.57 4.07 18.63
C PRO A 37 -24.69 3.05 19.37
N ILE A 38 -24.12 2.10 18.62
CA ILE A 38 -23.43 0.93 19.16
C ILE A 38 -21.96 0.80 18.76
N LEU A 39 -21.48 1.64 17.85
CA LEU A 39 -20.13 1.56 17.30
C LEU A 39 -19.61 2.96 16.98
N ASP A 40 -18.47 3.30 17.57
CA ASP A 40 -17.66 4.45 17.22
C ASP A 40 -16.37 3.93 16.57
N VAL A 41 -16.16 4.27 15.29
CA VAL A 41 -15.02 3.80 14.50
C VAL A 41 -13.71 4.43 14.97
N ASP A 42 -13.76 5.70 15.37
CA ASP A 42 -12.57 6.41 15.82
C ASP A 42 -12.16 5.85 17.19
N ASP A 43 -13.08 5.65 18.14
CA ASP A 43 -12.79 4.99 19.43
C ASP A 43 -12.26 3.56 19.25
N PHE A 44 -12.89 2.75 18.38
CA PHE A 44 -12.46 1.37 18.16
C PHE A 44 -11.03 1.30 17.61
N ASN A 45 -10.70 2.14 16.63
CA ASN A 45 -9.36 2.16 16.06
C ASN A 45 -8.35 2.73 17.06
N GLU A 46 -8.63 3.90 17.64
CA GLU A 46 -7.63 4.63 18.43
C GLU A 46 -7.37 4.03 19.80
N ARG A 47 -8.39 3.46 20.45
CA ARG A 47 -8.27 2.87 21.78
C ARG A 47 -8.14 1.36 21.75
N ILE A 48 -9.07 0.66 21.09
CA ILE A 48 -9.13 -0.81 21.15
C ILE A 48 -8.01 -1.43 20.31
N ILE A 49 -7.91 -1.12 19.02
CA ILE A 49 -6.85 -1.69 18.15
C ILE A 49 -5.47 -1.30 18.65
N ARG A 50 -5.23 -0.04 19.02
CA ARG A 50 -3.96 0.42 19.58
C ARG A 50 -3.52 -0.42 20.78
N SER A 51 -4.42 -0.65 21.74
CA SER A 51 -4.11 -1.43 22.95
C SER A 51 -3.71 -2.87 22.63
N TYR A 52 -4.25 -3.47 21.55
CA TYR A 52 -3.83 -4.80 21.10
C TYR A 52 -2.50 -4.77 20.32
N GLU A 53 -2.17 -3.67 19.62
CA GLU A 53 -0.91 -3.51 18.89
C GLU A 53 0.28 -3.21 19.80
N ASP A 54 0.06 -2.47 20.89
CA ASP A 54 1.11 -2.17 21.88
C ASP A 54 1.20 -3.19 23.02
N GLY A 55 0.21 -4.07 23.16
CA GLY A 55 0.15 -5.14 24.16
C GLY A 55 -0.46 -4.71 25.49
N SER A 56 -0.95 -3.48 25.63
CA SER A 56 -1.54 -2.94 26.87
C SER A 56 -2.99 -3.36 27.12
N ALA A 57 -3.64 -4.02 26.15
CA ALA A 57 -5.07 -4.33 26.19
C ALA A 57 -5.50 -5.11 27.45
N GLU A 58 -4.72 -6.10 27.89
CA GLU A 58 -5.08 -6.94 29.03
C GLU A 58 -5.06 -6.18 30.36
N GLU A 59 -4.22 -5.15 30.47
CA GLU A 59 -4.03 -4.37 31.70
C GLU A 59 -4.94 -3.13 31.74
N HIS A 60 -5.16 -2.47 30.60
CA HIS A 60 -5.71 -1.11 30.55
C HIS A 60 -7.07 -1.01 29.84
N LEU A 61 -7.49 -2.01 29.06
CA LEU A 61 -8.74 -1.90 28.31
C LEU A 61 -9.94 -2.20 29.22
N PRO A 62 -10.85 -1.22 29.46
CA PRO A 62 -11.97 -1.44 30.36
C PRO A 62 -13.00 -2.40 29.75
N ALA A 63 -13.69 -3.16 30.61
CA ALA A 63 -14.84 -3.98 30.24
C ALA A 63 -16.10 -3.11 30.02
N ASP A 64 -16.07 -2.23 29.03
CA ASP A 64 -17.16 -1.32 28.66
C ASP A 64 -18.13 -1.95 27.64
N LEU A 65 -19.18 -1.21 27.26
CA LEU A 65 -20.16 -1.68 26.29
C LEU A 65 -19.57 -1.89 24.88
N SER A 66 -18.57 -1.10 24.48
CA SER A 66 -17.94 -1.22 23.16
C SER A 66 -17.17 -2.54 23.07
N VAL A 67 -16.34 -2.83 24.07
CA VAL A 67 -15.57 -4.08 24.16
C VAL A 67 -16.50 -5.28 24.34
N ALA A 68 -17.50 -5.18 25.21
CA ALA A 68 -18.44 -6.28 25.49
C ALA A 68 -19.30 -6.67 24.27
N ARG A 69 -19.58 -5.74 23.36
CA ARG A 69 -20.40 -6.00 22.16
C ARG A 69 -19.67 -6.77 21.06
N SER A 70 -18.32 -6.75 21.06
CA SER A 70 -17.51 -7.42 20.03
C SER A 70 -17.88 -7.04 18.59
N ILE A 71 -18.28 -5.78 18.36
CA ILE A 71 -18.57 -5.25 17.01
C ILE A 71 -17.28 -4.65 16.45
N ILE A 72 -16.89 -5.08 15.26
CA ILE A 72 -15.64 -4.68 14.61
C ILE A 72 -15.97 -3.84 13.36
N PRO A 73 -15.47 -2.59 13.24
CA PRO A 73 -15.56 -1.81 12.01
C PRO A 73 -14.91 -2.52 10.83
N ALA A 74 -15.42 -2.28 9.62
CA ALA A 74 -14.76 -2.75 8.41
C ALA A 74 -13.40 -2.04 8.21
N GLY A 75 -12.42 -2.76 7.64
CA GLY A 75 -11.11 -2.19 7.26
C GLY A 75 -10.10 -2.00 8.39
N THR A 76 -10.36 -2.52 9.59
CA THR A 76 -9.44 -2.45 10.74
C THR A 76 -8.10 -3.16 10.49
N ALA A 77 -8.07 -4.18 9.63
CA ALA A 77 -6.86 -4.89 9.23
C ALA A 77 -5.78 -3.98 8.59
N THR A 78 -6.19 -2.82 8.04
CA THR A 78 -5.24 -1.84 7.49
C THR A 78 -4.30 -1.27 8.54
N LEU A 79 -4.74 -1.20 9.81
CA LEU A 79 -3.94 -0.62 10.91
C LEU A 79 -2.91 -1.59 11.49
N ARG A 80 -2.93 -2.87 11.10
CA ARG A 80 -2.01 -3.87 11.64
C ARG A 80 -0.74 -3.99 10.81
N ASP A 81 0.41 -4.01 11.48
CA ASP A 81 1.71 -4.21 10.84
C ASP A 81 2.16 -5.68 10.95
N PHE A 82 2.46 -6.32 9.82
CA PHE A 82 3.03 -7.66 9.71
C PHE A 82 4.47 -7.65 9.18
N SER A 83 5.11 -6.49 9.05
CA SER A 83 6.43 -6.36 8.43
C SER A 83 7.52 -7.20 9.10
N TYR A 84 7.35 -7.54 10.37
CA TYR A 84 8.27 -8.33 11.19
C TYR A 84 8.09 -9.85 11.13
N ILE A 85 7.02 -10.38 10.51
CA ILE A 85 6.70 -11.82 10.63
C ILE A 85 7.53 -12.73 9.72
N ALA A 86 8.00 -12.21 8.59
CA ALA A 86 8.69 -12.98 7.56
C ALA A 86 10.10 -12.42 7.32
N PRO A 87 11.12 -13.25 7.11
CA PRO A 87 12.50 -12.81 6.93
C PRO A 87 12.77 -12.19 5.56
N ASP A 88 11.98 -12.55 4.54
CA ASP A 88 12.20 -12.14 3.15
C ASP A 88 11.02 -11.32 2.60
N ILE A 89 11.27 -10.54 1.55
CA ILE A 89 10.29 -9.72 0.83
C ILE A 89 10.56 -9.75 -0.69
N PRO A 90 9.54 -9.64 -1.55
CA PRO A 90 9.77 -9.56 -2.99
C PRO A 90 10.44 -8.24 -3.40
N GLU A 91 11.50 -8.34 -4.22
CA GLU A 91 12.11 -7.25 -4.97
C GLU A 91 11.52 -7.21 -6.38
N TYR A 92 11.17 -6.01 -6.84
CA TYR A 92 10.56 -5.77 -8.15
C TYR A 92 11.62 -5.32 -9.17
N LYS A 93 11.60 -5.93 -10.36
CA LYS A 93 12.42 -5.59 -11.52
C LYS A 93 11.56 -5.04 -12.68
N PRO A 94 11.43 -3.72 -12.80
CA PRO A 94 10.50 -3.08 -13.74
C PRO A 94 10.82 -3.34 -15.22
N SER A 95 12.10 -3.53 -15.57
CA SER A 95 12.53 -3.80 -16.95
C SER A 95 11.93 -5.09 -17.53
N ASN A 96 11.57 -6.04 -16.66
CA ASN A 96 11.03 -7.34 -17.02
C ASN A 96 9.50 -7.37 -16.96
N CYS A 97 8.88 -6.37 -16.32
CA CYS A 97 7.46 -6.39 -16.02
C CYS A 97 6.60 -6.16 -17.27
N THR A 98 5.71 -7.13 -17.56
CA THR A 98 4.77 -7.07 -18.69
C THR A 98 3.43 -6.40 -18.35
N GLY A 99 3.19 -6.08 -17.07
CA GLY A 99 1.92 -5.53 -16.61
C GLY A 99 0.77 -6.53 -16.67
N CYS A 100 1.04 -7.84 -16.53
CA CYS A 100 0.02 -8.90 -16.52
C CYS A 100 -0.90 -8.85 -15.30
N MET A 101 -0.40 -8.33 -14.17
CA MET A 101 -1.08 -8.23 -12.86
C MET A 101 -1.30 -9.56 -12.11
N ASP A 102 -0.75 -10.69 -12.57
CA ASP A 102 -0.95 -11.99 -11.90
C ASP A 102 -0.43 -11.99 -10.46
N CYS A 103 0.74 -11.38 -10.23
CA CYS A 103 1.30 -11.19 -8.90
C CYS A 103 0.38 -10.38 -7.96
N VAL A 104 -0.33 -9.39 -8.49
CA VAL A 104 -1.31 -8.59 -7.74
C VAL A 104 -2.55 -9.42 -7.44
N THR A 105 -3.08 -10.14 -8.44
CA THR A 105 -4.32 -10.92 -8.31
C THR A 105 -4.16 -12.15 -7.41
N LEU A 106 -3.00 -12.80 -7.40
CA LEU A 106 -2.76 -14.01 -6.60
C LEU A 106 -2.20 -13.73 -5.20
N CYS A 107 -1.91 -12.48 -4.86
CA CYS A 107 -1.47 -12.18 -3.50
C CYS A 107 -2.58 -12.47 -2.48
N PRO A 108 -2.38 -13.39 -1.53
CA PRO A 108 -3.42 -13.78 -0.58
C PRO A 108 -3.76 -12.68 0.44
N ASP A 109 -2.89 -11.68 0.58
CA ASP A 109 -2.99 -10.62 1.59
C ASP A 109 -3.22 -9.22 1.00
N THR A 110 -3.36 -9.09 -0.32
CA THR A 110 -3.40 -7.77 -1.00
C THR A 110 -2.17 -6.89 -0.68
N ALA A 111 -1.02 -7.54 -0.50
CA ALA A 111 0.24 -6.87 -0.14
C ALA A 111 1.03 -6.35 -1.36
N ILE A 112 0.58 -6.65 -2.57
CA ILE A 112 1.17 -6.15 -3.80
C ILE A 112 0.07 -5.51 -4.64
N LEU A 113 0.31 -4.27 -5.07
CA LEU A 113 -0.71 -3.41 -5.67
C LEU A 113 -0.18 -2.81 -6.97
N GLY A 114 -1.05 -2.62 -7.95
CA GLY A 114 -0.69 -2.01 -9.24
C GLY A 114 -1.15 -0.56 -9.36
N LYS A 115 -0.46 0.21 -10.19
CA LYS A 115 -0.88 1.57 -10.58
C LYS A 115 -0.46 1.88 -12.01
N VAL A 116 -1.32 2.60 -12.72
CA VAL A 116 -1.01 3.13 -14.05
C VAL A 116 -1.19 4.64 -14.05
N MET A 117 -0.24 5.38 -14.63
CA MET A 117 -0.31 6.83 -14.74
C MET A 117 0.15 7.28 -16.12
N GLY A 118 -0.55 8.25 -16.74
CA GLY A 118 -0.11 8.83 -18.00
C GLY A 118 1.29 9.45 -17.87
N GLU A 119 2.15 9.22 -18.86
CA GLU A 119 3.56 9.63 -18.81
C GLU A 119 3.73 11.15 -18.55
N SER A 120 2.88 12.00 -19.12
CA SER A 120 2.95 13.45 -18.89
C SER A 120 2.59 13.82 -17.46
N GLU A 121 1.55 13.20 -16.90
CA GLU A 121 1.15 13.43 -15.51
C GLU A 121 2.21 12.91 -14.55
N PHE A 122 2.74 11.72 -14.80
CA PHE A 122 3.81 11.12 -14.03
C PHE A 122 5.05 12.02 -13.98
N ASN A 123 5.51 12.49 -15.14
CA ASN A 123 6.68 13.38 -15.21
C ASN A 123 6.44 14.69 -14.45
N ARG A 124 5.25 15.30 -14.60
CA ARG A 124 4.87 16.49 -13.82
C ARG A 124 4.87 16.22 -12.31
N LYS A 125 4.39 15.07 -11.86
CA LYS A 125 4.38 14.71 -10.44
C LYS A 125 5.77 14.37 -9.89
N LEU A 126 6.65 13.79 -10.71
CA LEU A 126 8.05 13.56 -10.34
C LEU A 126 8.81 14.86 -10.04
N GLU A 127 8.45 15.98 -10.69
CA GLU A 127 9.06 17.29 -10.43
C GLU A 127 8.80 17.78 -9.00
N ALA A 128 7.74 17.31 -8.34
CA ALA A 128 7.44 17.65 -6.95
C ALA A 128 8.38 16.97 -5.93
N ILE A 129 9.07 15.89 -6.31
CA ILE A 129 10.08 15.25 -5.47
C ILE A 129 11.33 16.13 -5.53
N ALA A 130 11.70 16.78 -4.42
CA ALA A 130 12.81 17.73 -4.41
C ALA A 130 14.18 17.06 -4.60
N ASP A 131 14.40 15.94 -3.92
CA ASP A 131 15.66 15.20 -3.98
C ASP A 131 15.83 14.48 -5.32
N ALA A 132 16.97 14.70 -5.99
CA ALA A 132 17.22 14.15 -7.32
C ALA A 132 17.45 12.64 -7.32
N ALA A 133 18.05 12.09 -6.25
CA ALA A 133 18.31 10.66 -6.13
C ALA A 133 17.01 9.89 -5.83
N GLU A 134 16.16 10.42 -4.94
CA GLU A 134 14.83 9.86 -4.66
C GLU A 134 13.94 9.93 -5.90
N ARG A 135 13.98 11.05 -6.65
CA ARG A 135 13.23 11.19 -7.91
C ARG A 135 13.64 10.14 -8.95
N GLU A 136 14.92 9.90 -9.13
CA GLU A 136 15.42 8.91 -10.08
C GLU A 136 15.13 7.47 -9.61
N SER A 137 15.34 7.19 -8.31
CA SER A 137 14.97 5.91 -7.71
C SER A 137 13.49 5.59 -7.91
N PHE A 138 12.61 6.58 -7.67
CA PHE A 138 11.18 6.40 -7.85
C PHE A 138 10.80 6.26 -9.32
N ARG A 139 11.43 7.01 -10.25
CA ARG A 139 11.25 6.84 -11.69
C ARG A 139 11.55 5.42 -12.14
N GLN A 140 12.64 4.84 -11.63
CA GLN A 140 13.09 3.50 -12.01
C GLN A 140 12.11 2.40 -11.61
N GLN A 141 11.20 2.64 -10.65
CA GLN A 141 10.16 1.70 -10.24
C GLN A 141 9.03 1.52 -11.27
N TRP A 142 9.01 2.30 -12.35
CA TRP A 142 7.92 2.26 -13.34
C TRP A 142 8.38 1.62 -14.65
N SER A 143 7.58 0.70 -15.15
CA SER A 143 7.77 -0.01 -16.40
C SER A 143 6.91 0.58 -17.53
N LYS A 144 7.25 0.21 -18.77
CA LYS A 144 6.56 0.61 -20.00
C LYS A 144 5.99 -0.62 -20.72
N PRO A 145 5.06 -1.37 -20.11
CA PRO A 145 4.56 -2.61 -20.68
C PRO A 145 3.71 -2.33 -21.92
N ARG A 146 3.66 -3.30 -22.85
CA ARG A 146 2.88 -3.16 -24.08
C ARG A 146 1.40 -2.82 -23.84
N LYS A 147 0.78 -3.38 -22.79
CA LYS A 147 -0.63 -3.17 -22.45
C LYS A 147 -0.94 -1.71 -22.05
N TYR A 148 -0.14 -1.14 -21.16
CA TYR A 148 -0.41 0.19 -20.59
C TYR A 148 0.34 1.32 -21.31
N TYR A 149 1.47 1.04 -21.95
CA TYR A 149 2.28 2.06 -22.62
C TYR A 149 2.13 2.05 -24.15
N GLU A 150 2.57 0.98 -24.82
CA GLU A 150 2.64 0.96 -26.30
C GLU A 150 1.26 1.01 -26.98
N GLN A 151 0.28 0.24 -26.49
CA GLN A 151 -1.06 0.22 -27.09
C GLN A 151 -1.79 1.56 -26.89
N PRO A 152 -1.80 2.16 -25.69
CA PRO A 152 -2.42 3.47 -25.48
C PRO A 152 -1.70 4.59 -26.24
N ALA A 153 -0.36 4.57 -26.33
CA ALA A 153 0.38 5.55 -27.12
C ALA A 153 -0.10 5.60 -28.59
N LYS A 154 -0.45 4.44 -29.16
CA LYS A 154 -1.00 4.35 -30.53
C LYS A 154 -2.48 4.75 -30.62
N LYS A 155 -3.28 4.47 -29.59
CA LYS A 155 -4.75 4.65 -29.61
C LYS A 155 -5.20 6.04 -29.17
N ILE A 156 -4.59 6.57 -28.11
CA ILE A 156 -4.97 7.82 -27.46
C ILE A 156 -3.84 8.85 -27.42
N GLY A 157 -2.69 8.55 -28.04
CA GLY A 157 -1.57 9.48 -28.22
C GLY A 157 -0.60 9.58 -27.04
N GLU A 158 -0.85 8.86 -25.94
CA GLU A 158 -0.01 8.86 -24.74
C GLU A 158 0.06 7.45 -24.13
N GLY A 159 1.25 7.04 -23.67
CA GLY A 159 1.45 5.80 -22.93
C GLY A 159 1.31 5.99 -21.42
N GLY A 160 0.76 4.98 -20.75
CA GLY A 160 0.69 4.87 -19.31
C GLY A 160 1.90 4.11 -18.77
N LEU A 161 2.62 4.74 -17.84
CA LEU A 161 3.62 4.08 -17.03
C LEU A 161 2.94 3.17 -16.00
N PHE A 162 3.49 1.99 -15.78
CA PHE A 162 2.94 1.00 -14.87
C PHE A 162 3.92 0.68 -13.75
N ALA A 163 3.45 0.57 -12.53
CA ALA A 163 4.24 0.07 -11.41
C ALA A 163 3.43 -0.91 -10.58
N ILE A 164 4.13 -1.86 -9.99
CA ILE A 164 3.65 -2.58 -8.82
C ILE A 164 4.42 -2.09 -7.60
N ILE A 165 3.78 -2.15 -6.43
CA ILE A 165 4.40 -1.86 -5.15
C ILE A 165 4.17 -3.01 -4.20
N ILE A 166 5.11 -3.26 -3.30
CA ILE A 166 4.96 -4.20 -2.19
C ILE A 166 4.70 -3.38 -0.94
N ASP A 167 3.55 -3.57 -0.30
CA ASP A 167 3.27 -3.06 1.04
C ASP A 167 4.00 -3.95 2.07
N PRO A 168 5.05 -3.43 2.72
CA PRO A 168 5.84 -4.22 3.66
C PRO A 168 5.04 -4.59 4.91
N SER A 169 3.99 -3.84 5.25
CA SER A 169 3.15 -4.09 6.43
C SER A 169 2.17 -5.22 6.24
N LYS A 170 1.88 -5.60 4.99
CA LYS A 170 0.95 -6.69 4.66
C LYS A 170 1.66 -7.92 4.10
N CYS A 171 2.87 -7.74 3.56
CA CYS A 171 3.62 -8.84 2.96
C CYS A 171 4.09 -9.84 4.02
N LYS A 172 3.56 -11.07 3.92
CA LYS A 172 3.90 -12.21 4.79
C LYS A 172 5.02 -13.09 4.24
N GLY A 173 5.65 -12.70 3.13
CA GLY A 173 6.77 -13.44 2.54
C GLY A 173 6.42 -14.84 2.01
N CYS A 174 5.17 -15.10 1.61
CA CYS A 174 4.74 -16.40 1.07
C CYS A 174 5.30 -16.74 -0.32
N ALA A 175 5.88 -15.75 -1.02
CA ALA A 175 6.46 -15.88 -2.36
C ALA A 175 5.50 -16.26 -3.50
N GLU A 176 4.18 -16.31 -3.30
CA GLU A 176 3.21 -16.62 -4.37
C GLU A 176 3.32 -15.67 -5.57
N CYS A 177 3.58 -14.39 -5.33
CA CYS A 177 3.78 -13.39 -6.38
C CYS A 177 5.05 -13.62 -7.21
N VAL A 178 6.09 -14.22 -6.61
CA VAL A 178 7.33 -14.60 -7.30
C VAL A 178 7.08 -15.87 -8.10
N THR A 179 6.42 -16.86 -7.49
CA THR A 179 6.10 -18.15 -8.13
C THR A 179 5.26 -18.00 -9.40
N VAL A 180 4.30 -17.07 -9.42
CA VAL A 180 3.44 -16.83 -10.61
C VAL A 180 4.08 -15.90 -11.64
N CYS A 181 5.24 -15.30 -11.35
CA CYS A 181 5.86 -14.36 -12.27
C CYS A 181 6.66 -15.10 -13.35
N ASP A 182 6.03 -15.37 -14.50
CA ASP A 182 6.69 -16.02 -15.64
C ASP A 182 7.75 -15.13 -16.34
N ASP A 183 7.82 -13.85 -15.99
CA ASP A 183 8.67 -12.84 -16.63
C ASP A 183 9.95 -12.52 -15.84
N ASP A 184 10.24 -13.21 -14.73
CA ASP A 184 11.40 -12.92 -13.88
C ASP A 184 11.44 -11.44 -13.42
N ALA A 185 10.25 -10.88 -13.11
CA ALA A 185 10.10 -9.50 -12.65
C ALA A 185 10.06 -9.38 -11.12
N LEU A 186 10.02 -10.49 -10.40
CA LEU A 186 9.97 -10.53 -8.93
C LEU A 186 10.92 -11.60 -8.38
N PHE A 187 11.64 -11.30 -7.30
CA PHE A 187 12.54 -12.24 -6.61
C PHE A 187 12.46 -12.04 -5.09
N MET A 188 12.59 -13.11 -4.31
CA MET A 188 12.67 -12.97 -2.85
C MET A 188 14.05 -12.49 -2.43
N ILE A 189 14.10 -11.45 -1.59
CA ILE A 189 15.32 -10.93 -0.98
C ILE A 189 15.19 -10.83 0.56
N PRO A 190 16.31 -10.90 1.31
CA PRO A 190 16.28 -10.71 2.75
C PRO A 190 15.84 -9.30 3.18
N LYS A 191 15.01 -9.22 4.22
CA LYS A 191 14.63 -7.96 4.86
C LYS A 191 15.77 -7.43 5.73
N THR A 192 16.66 -6.65 5.12
CA THR A 192 17.61 -5.80 5.85
C THR A 192 16.97 -4.46 6.21
N GLU A 193 17.50 -3.76 7.22
CA GLU A 193 17.04 -2.40 7.58
C GLU A 193 17.05 -1.44 6.38
N GLN A 194 18.08 -1.54 5.54
CA GLN A 194 18.20 -0.73 4.33
C GLN A 194 17.10 -1.07 3.31
N VAL A 195 16.88 -2.37 3.05
CA VAL A 195 15.82 -2.84 2.14
C VAL A 195 14.45 -2.37 2.63
N MET A 196 14.15 -2.58 3.91
CA MET A 196 12.87 -2.21 4.49
C MET A 196 12.64 -0.69 4.49
N THR A 197 13.70 0.10 4.70
CA THR A 197 13.63 1.56 4.57
C THR A 197 13.25 1.96 3.14
N THR A 198 13.89 1.38 2.12
CA THR A 198 13.58 1.67 0.72
C THR A 198 12.16 1.25 0.35
N VAL A 199 11.73 0.04 0.73
CA VAL A 199 10.38 -0.46 0.43
C VAL A 199 9.31 0.43 1.09
N ARG A 200 9.50 0.82 2.36
CA ARG A 200 8.58 1.74 3.06
C ARG A 200 8.51 3.12 2.39
N LYS A 201 9.64 3.68 1.94
CA LYS A 201 9.67 4.94 1.19
C LYS A 201 8.94 4.83 -0.15
N ASN A 202 9.21 3.76 -0.91
CA ASN A 202 8.58 3.53 -2.21
C ASN A 202 7.06 3.34 -2.05
N HIS A 203 6.61 2.64 -1.01
CA HIS A 203 5.19 2.51 -0.70
C HIS A 203 4.54 3.87 -0.39
N ARG A 204 5.22 4.71 0.38
CA ARG A 204 4.75 6.06 0.66
C ARG A 204 4.60 6.91 -0.60
N PHE A 205 5.63 6.94 -1.46
CA PHE A 205 5.56 7.66 -2.74
C PHE A 205 4.48 7.10 -3.66
N PHE A 206 4.30 5.78 -3.67
CA PHE A 206 3.22 5.15 -4.41
C PHE A 206 1.86 5.66 -3.95
N LYS A 207 1.59 5.82 -2.65
CA LYS A 207 0.32 6.38 -2.17
C LYS A 207 0.20 7.89 -2.47
N GLU A 208 1.28 8.66 -2.34
CA GLU A 208 1.29 10.12 -2.54
C GLU A 208 1.18 10.56 -4.00
N ILE A 209 1.70 9.77 -4.95
CA ILE A 209 1.60 10.12 -6.37
C ILE A 209 0.13 10.14 -6.86
N GLY A 210 -0.81 9.59 -6.09
CA GLY A 210 -2.25 9.62 -6.37
C GLY A 210 -2.77 8.35 -7.03
N PRO A 211 -4.04 8.30 -7.43
CA PRO A 211 -4.69 7.08 -7.95
C PRO A 211 -4.19 6.72 -9.35
N SER A 212 -4.59 5.54 -9.84
CA SER A 212 -4.41 5.20 -11.26
C SER A 212 -5.22 6.12 -12.15
N ASP A 213 -4.71 6.35 -13.36
CA ASP A 213 -5.41 7.08 -14.41
C ASP A 213 -6.39 6.15 -15.14
N ASN A 214 -7.68 6.44 -14.99
CA ASN A 214 -8.78 5.66 -15.56
C ASN A 214 -8.74 5.54 -17.09
N ARG A 215 -7.99 6.38 -17.82
CA ARG A 215 -7.80 6.24 -19.27
C ARG A 215 -7.11 4.93 -19.66
N TYR A 216 -6.38 4.32 -18.73
CA TYR A 216 -5.61 3.09 -18.95
C TYR A 216 -6.24 1.85 -18.29
N VAL A 217 -7.38 2.01 -17.60
CA VAL A 217 -8.09 0.94 -16.88
C VAL A 217 -9.28 0.48 -17.72
N ASN A 218 -9.39 -0.83 -17.96
CA ASN A 218 -10.51 -1.39 -18.72
C ASN A 218 -11.35 -2.33 -17.86
N ASP A 219 -12.59 -1.92 -17.59
CA ASP A 219 -13.54 -2.63 -16.73
C ASP A 219 -13.94 -4.04 -17.23
N ASN A 220 -13.68 -4.35 -18.49
CA ASN A 220 -13.91 -5.69 -19.03
C ASN A 220 -12.79 -6.68 -18.67
N PHE A 221 -11.62 -6.20 -18.22
CA PHE A 221 -10.54 -7.04 -17.73
C PHE A 221 -10.57 -7.07 -16.20
N LEU A 222 -10.92 -8.22 -15.63
CA LEU A 222 -10.99 -8.40 -14.18
C LEU A 222 -9.71 -7.99 -13.46
N ILE A 223 -8.55 -8.23 -14.07
CA ILE A 223 -7.25 -7.84 -13.52
C ILE A 223 -7.07 -6.32 -13.37
N ASP A 224 -7.73 -5.52 -14.21
CA ASP A 224 -7.66 -4.05 -14.14
C ASP A 224 -8.52 -3.48 -13.00
N MET A 225 -9.43 -4.28 -12.42
CA MET A 225 -10.19 -3.88 -11.23
C MET A 225 -9.27 -3.59 -10.05
N MET A 226 -8.11 -4.24 -9.98
CA MET A 226 -7.10 -4.05 -8.94
C MET A 226 -6.29 -2.75 -9.09
N LEU A 227 -6.54 -1.96 -10.15
CA LEU A 227 -5.93 -0.64 -10.36
C LEU A 227 -6.78 0.50 -9.78
N LYS A 228 -7.98 0.21 -9.25
CA LYS A 228 -8.94 1.21 -8.76
C LYS A 228 -8.91 1.39 -7.24
#